data_AF-A0A2J8X3Z9-F1
#
_entry.id   AF-A0A2J8X3Z9-F1
#
_cell.length_a   1.000
_cell.length_b   1.000
_cell.length_c   1.000
_cell.angle_alpha   90.00
_cell.angle_beta   90.00
_cell.angle_gamma   90.00
#
_symmetry.space_group_name_H-M   'P 1'
#
loop_
_entity.id
_entity.type
_entity.pdbx_description
1 polymer ?
#
loop_
_entity_poly.entity_id
_entity_poly.type
_entity_poly.pdbx_seq_one_letter_code
_entity_poly.pdbx_strand_id
1 'polypeptide(L)'
;MNNSTHFGPLSSEGKDGLSLFLYATLFMALKSPVLSSQSRLLRALPPLPGMVRSQVAGHATEGGVACPRPSRLFFASAGVRGVALAAGAMLGRSRVALVLLAAAVSCAVAQHAPPWTEDCRKSTYPPSGPTYRGPVPWYTINLDLPPYKRWHELMVDKAPMLKVIVNSLKNMINTFVPSGKIVQVVDEKLPGLLGNFPGPFEEEMKGIAAVTDIPLGEIISFNIFYELFTICTSIVAEDKKGHLIHGRNMDFGVFLGWNINNDTWVITEQLKPLTVNLDFRRNNKTVFKASSFAGYVGMLTGFKPGLFSLTLNERFSINGGYLGVLEWILGKKDAMWIGFLTRTVLENSTSYEEAKNLLTKTKILAPAYFILGGNQSGEGCVITRDRKESLDVYELDAKQGRWYVVQTNYDRWKHPFFLDDRRTPAKMCLNRTTQENISFETMYDVLSTKPVLNKLTVFTTLIDVTKGQFETYLRDCPDPCIGW
;
A
#
# COMPACT_ATOMS: atom_id res chain seq x y z
N MET A 1 14.31 -18.63 46.09
CA MET A 1 15.63 -18.59 45.42
C MET A 1 15.47 -17.74 44.17
N ASN A 2 16.04 -16.54 44.20
CA ASN A 2 16.09 -15.61 43.07
C ASN A 2 17.02 -16.18 41.99
N ASN A 3 16.52 -16.33 40.76
CA ASN A 3 17.39 -16.46 39.59
C ASN A 3 17.22 -15.19 38.74
N SER A 4 18.05 -14.21 39.06
CA SER A 4 18.38 -13.08 38.22
C SER A 4 19.18 -13.56 37.02
N THR A 5 18.55 -13.63 35.84
CA THR A 5 19.26 -13.79 34.57
C THR A 5 19.98 -12.48 34.24
N HIS A 6 21.29 -12.47 34.44
CA HIS A 6 22.18 -11.42 33.94
C HIS A 6 22.21 -11.46 32.41
N PHE A 7 21.75 -10.37 31.78
CA PHE A 7 21.93 -10.14 30.35
C PHE A 7 23.35 -9.60 30.11
N GLY A 8 24.11 -10.25 29.25
CA GLY A 8 25.34 -9.68 28.70
C GLY A 8 25.02 -8.48 27.79
N PRO A 9 25.82 -7.41 27.79
CA PRO A 9 25.61 -6.30 26.87
C PRO A 9 25.83 -6.76 25.43
N LEU A 10 24.92 -6.36 24.52
CA LEU A 10 25.16 -6.37 23.07
C LEU A 10 26.52 -5.72 22.78
N SER A 11 27.39 -6.42 22.04
CA SER A 11 28.67 -5.87 21.58
C SER A 11 28.45 -4.55 20.82
N SER A 12 29.37 -3.61 20.95
CA SER A 12 29.29 -2.28 20.30
C SER A 12 29.05 -2.39 18.78
N GLU A 13 29.64 -3.38 18.13
CA GLU A 13 29.51 -3.63 16.68
C GLU A 13 28.09 -4.05 16.25
N GLY A 14 27.35 -4.80 17.09
CA GLY A 14 25.98 -5.21 16.79
C GLY A 14 24.98 -4.04 16.86
N LYS A 15 25.27 -3.03 17.68
CA LYS A 15 24.49 -1.79 17.76
C LYS A 15 24.74 -0.88 16.56
N ASP A 16 25.98 -0.84 16.06
CA ASP A 16 26.37 0.00 14.92
C ASP A 16 25.80 -0.52 13.59
N GLY A 17 25.80 -1.83 13.36
CA GLY A 17 25.25 -2.43 12.14
C GLY A 17 23.74 -2.29 12.00
N LEU A 18 23.00 -2.40 13.11
CA LEU A 18 21.54 -2.25 13.13
C LEU A 18 21.12 -0.78 13.12
N SER A 19 21.87 0.10 13.81
CA SER A 19 21.73 1.53 13.61
C SER A 19 21.86 1.83 12.13
N LEU A 20 22.85 1.28 11.43
CA LEU A 20 23.01 1.46 9.98
C LEU A 20 21.85 0.89 9.14
N PHE A 21 21.32 -0.29 9.46
CA PHE A 21 20.15 -0.87 8.75
C PHE A 21 18.89 -0.03 8.96
N LEU A 22 18.53 0.26 10.22
CA LEU A 22 17.39 1.11 10.56
C LEU A 22 17.59 2.52 9.98
N TYR A 23 18.79 3.07 10.05
CA TYR A 23 19.15 4.37 9.46
C TYR A 23 19.11 4.32 7.95
N ALA A 24 19.41 3.21 7.27
CA ALA A 24 19.27 3.12 5.81
C ALA A 24 17.81 2.96 5.38
N THR A 25 17.01 2.15 6.06
CA THR A 25 15.55 2.12 5.82
C THR A 25 14.91 3.47 6.16
N LEU A 26 15.33 4.10 7.26
CA LEU A 26 14.87 5.43 7.67
C LEU A 26 15.43 6.51 6.75
N PHE A 27 16.63 6.38 6.17
CA PHE A 27 17.21 7.34 5.21
C PHE A 27 16.53 7.21 3.85
N MET A 28 16.22 5.98 3.41
CA MET A 28 15.37 5.72 2.25
C MET A 28 13.97 6.29 2.47
N ALA A 29 13.39 6.14 3.67
CA ALA A 29 12.10 6.72 4.03
C ALA A 29 12.15 8.26 4.22
N LEU A 30 13.19 8.84 4.82
CA LEU A 30 13.31 10.28 5.10
C LEU A 30 13.70 11.09 3.87
N LYS A 31 14.40 10.49 2.90
CA LYS A 31 14.58 11.09 1.56
C LYS A 31 13.36 10.90 0.67
N SER A 32 12.33 10.17 1.12
CA SER A 32 11.02 10.24 0.49
C SER A 32 10.45 11.66 0.63
N PRO A 33 9.93 12.27 -0.45
CA PRO A 33 9.36 13.62 -0.42
C PRO A 33 8.19 13.76 0.59
N VAL A 34 7.56 12.67 1.00
CA VAL A 34 6.45 12.66 1.96
C VAL A 34 6.90 12.92 3.40
N LEU A 35 8.02 12.35 3.84
CA LEU A 35 8.52 12.54 5.22
C LEU A 35 9.37 13.81 5.37
N SER A 36 10.13 14.19 4.33
CA SER A 36 10.94 15.41 4.38
C SER A 36 10.09 16.70 4.39
N SER A 37 8.88 16.68 3.85
CA SER A 37 7.96 17.83 3.84
C SER A 37 7.26 18.07 5.18
N GLN A 38 6.96 17.01 5.95
CA GLN A 38 6.39 17.15 7.30
C GLN A 38 7.35 17.86 8.28
N SER A 39 8.66 17.59 8.17
CA SER A 39 9.66 18.22 9.05
C SER A 39 9.95 19.69 8.71
N ARG A 40 9.77 20.10 7.45
CA ARG A 40 9.98 21.49 7.02
C ARG A 40 8.78 22.40 7.29
N LEU A 41 7.55 21.90 7.22
CA LEU A 41 6.36 22.72 7.48
C LEU A 41 6.20 23.13 8.96
N LEU A 42 6.74 22.37 9.91
CA LEU A 42 6.70 22.72 11.34
C LEU A 42 7.64 23.87 11.74
N ARG A 43 8.54 24.32 10.84
CA ARG A 43 9.47 25.42 11.12
C ARG A 43 9.15 26.73 10.38
N ALA A 44 8.09 26.77 9.58
CA ALA A 44 7.79 27.92 8.72
C ALA A 44 6.36 28.42 8.92
N LEU A 45 6.06 28.96 10.10
CA LEU A 45 4.91 29.86 10.30
C LEU A 45 5.32 31.03 11.20
N PRO A 46 5.47 32.27 10.67
CA PRO A 46 5.39 33.48 11.47
C PRO A 46 3.91 33.87 11.69
N PRO A 47 3.56 34.59 12.78
CA PRO A 47 2.18 34.96 13.06
C PRO A 47 1.74 36.12 12.17
N LEU A 48 0.53 36.04 11.60
CA LEU A 48 -0.14 37.15 10.90
C LEU A 48 -1.36 37.61 11.70
N PRO A 49 -1.54 38.92 11.94
CA PRO A 49 -2.77 39.48 12.49
C PRO A 49 -3.68 40.10 11.42
N GLY A 50 -4.99 40.02 11.67
CA GLY A 50 -5.96 41.07 11.30
C GLY A 50 -6.62 40.94 9.92
N MET A 51 -7.89 40.50 9.92
CA MET A 51 -8.79 40.52 8.76
C MET A 51 -9.79 41.67 8.93
N VAL A 52 -9.93 42.55 7.92
CA VAL A 52 -11.07 43.47 7.75
C VAL A 52 -11.67 43.24 6.35
N ARG A 53 -13.00 43.15 6.31
CA ARG A 53 -13.85 42.93 5.12
C ARG A 53 -13.89 44.11 4.16
N SER A 54 -14.10 43.85 2.87
CA SER A 54 -15.17 44.48 2.06
C SER A 54 -15.48 43.69 0.77
N GLN A 55 -16.71 43.83 0.29
CA GLN A 55 -17.36 43.17 -0.84
C GLN A 55 -17.05 43.86 -2.19
N VAL A 56 -17.33 43.19 -3.33
CA VAL A 56 -18.28 43.59 -4.40
C VAL A 56 -18.12 42.71 -5.67
N ALA A 57 -19.23 42.53 -6.40
CA ALA A 57 -19.54 41.59 -7.49
C ALA A 57 -19.22 42.07 -8.93
N GLY A 58 -19.36 41.18 -9.93
CA GLY A 58 -19.55 41.54 -11.36
C GLY A 58 -19.29 40.42 -12.40
N HIS A 59 -20.20 40.29 -13.38
CA HIS A 59 -20.43 39.25 -14.41
C HIS A 59 -19.58 39.27 -15.72
N ALA A 60 -19.46 38.07 -16.34
CA ALA A 60 -19.61 37.70 -17.79
C ALA A 60 -18.62 38.26 -18.86
N THR A 61 -18.27 37.67 -20.02
CA THR A 61 -18.85 36.66 -20.95
C THR A 61 -17.78 36.20 -22.00
N GLU A 62 -18.17 35.27 -22.89
CA GLU A 62 -17.45 34.37 -23.84
C GLU A 62 -16.66 34.95 -25.05
N GLY A 63 -15.84 34.09 -25.70
CA GLY A 63 -15.45 34.19 -27.12
C GLY A 63 -14.16 33.41 -27.50
N GLY A 64 -14.27 32.32 -28.28
CA GLY A 64 -13.15 31.44 -28.69
C GLY A 64 -12.48 31.78 -30.03
N VAL A 65 -11.38 31.08 -30.40
CA VAL A 65 -10.92 30.66 -31.76
C VAL A 65 -9.68 29.73 -31.64
N ALA A 66 -9.54 28.84 -32.63
CA ALA A 66 -8.74 27.61 -32.76
C ALA A 66 -7.18 27.71 -32.86
N CYS A 67 -6.52 26.60 -32.53
CA CYS A 67 -5.08 26.32 -32.65
C CYS A 67 -4.66 25.68 -34.00
N PRO A 68 -3.39 25.83 -34.40
CA PRO A 68 -2.62 24.75 -35.02
C PRO A 68 -1.44 24.27 -34.15
N ARG A 69 -1.13 22.98 -34.29
CA ARG A 69 -0.15 22.17 -33.54
C ARG A 69 1.30 22.71 -33.60
N PRO A 70 2.14 22.45 -32.57
CA PRO A 70 3.58 22.45 -32.74
C PRO A 70 4.24 21.08 -32.54
N SER A 71 5.24 20.87 -33.38
CA SER A 71 6.24 19.81 -33.40
C SER A 71 7.18 19.87 -32.19
N ARG A 72 7.76 18.71 -31.87
CA ARG A 72 8.70 18.42 -30.78
C ARG A 72 9.83 19.45 -30.63
N LEU A 73 10.11 19.88 -29.40
CA LEU A 73 11.37 20.52 -29.01
C LEU A 73 11.92 19.93 -27.70
N PHE A 74 13.16 19.49 -27.78
CA PHE A 74 14.03 19.06 -26.69
C PHE A 74 14.37 20.24 -25.77
N PHE A 75 14.38 20.01 -24.45
CA PHE A 75 14.94 20.96 -23.49
C PHE A 75 16.25 20.44 -22.89
N ALA A 76 17.33 21.18 -23.12
CA ALA A 76 18.55 21.15 -22.33
C ALA A 76 18.45 22.20 -21.21
N SER A 77 18.89 21.83 -20.02
CA SER A 77 18.87 22.62 -18.79
C SER A 77 19.93 23.72 -18.78
N ALA A 78 19.56 24.96 -18.40
CA ALA A 78 20.50 25.95 -17.88
C ALA A 78 19.84 26.97 -16.93
N GLY A 79 20.30 26.95 -15.68
CA GLY A 79 20.71 28.14 -14.90
C GLY A 79 19.71 29.26 -14.61
N VAL A 80 19.23 29.30 -13.37
CA VAL A 80 18.62 30.48 -12.74
C VAL A 80 19.68 31.56 -12.51
N ARG A 81 19.58 32.73 -13.16
CA ARG A 81 19.94 34.05 -12.61
C ARG A 81 19.59 35.20 -13.57
N GLY A 82 18.77 36.13 -13.07
CA GLY A 82 18.79 37.55 -13.44
C GLY A 82 17.90 37.97 -14.60
N VAL A 83 16.71 38.52 -14.29
CA VAL A 83 16.14 39.63 -15.07
C VAL A 83 15.33 40.53 -14.13
N ALA A 84 15.88 41.68 -13.78
CA ALA A 84 15.12 42.86 -13.43
C ALA A 84 15.62 44.02 -14.31
N LEU A 85 14.66 44.83 -14.77
CA LEU A 85 14.77 46.10 -15.49
C LEU A 85 14.98 46.03 -17.02
N ALA A 86 13.89 46.24 -17.77
CA ALA A 86 13.59 47.54 -18.42
C ALA A 86 12.65 47.33 -19.64
N ALA A 87 11.36 47.64 -19.49
CA ALA A 87 10.48 47.93 -20.62
C ALA A 87 9.31 48.78 -20.12
N GLY A 88 9.58 50.08 -19.96
CA GLY A 88 8.55 51.11 -19.86
C GLY A 88 8.07 51.51 -21.26
N ALA A 89 6.78 51.81 -21.35
CA ALA A 89 6.06 52.40 -22.49
C ALA A 89 5.73 51.49 -23.70
N MET A 90 4.56 50.84 -23.62
CA MET A 90 3.55 50.54 -24.68
C MET A 90 2.72 49.32 -24.26
N LEU A 91 2.07 49.39 -23.09
CA LEU A 91 1.55 48.22 -22.36
C LEU A 91 0.07 48.41 -22.04
N GLY A 92 -0.79 48.19 -23.03
CA GLY A 92 -2.25 48.14 -22.84
C GLY A 92 -2.86 46.86 -23.40
N ARG A 93 -2.83 46.70 -24.73
CA ARG A 93 -3.48 45.56 -25.42
C ARG A 93 -2.67 44.27 -25.44
N SER A 94 -1.34 44.36 -25.47
CA SER A 94 -0.46 43.18 -25.58
C SER A 94 -0.38 42.36 -24.29
N ARG A 95 -0.57 43.01 -23.12
CA ARG A 95 -0.58 42.32 -21.81
C ARG A 95 -1.81 41.44 -21.63
N VAL A 96 -2.98 41.89 -22.08
CA VAL A 96 -4.23 41.11 -21.97
C VAL A 96 -4.16 39.88 -22.87
N ALA A 97 -3.64 40.02 -24.08
CA ALA A 97 -3.41 38.90 -24.98
C ALA A 97 -2.38 37.90 -24.40
N LEU A 98 -1.27 38.37 -23.82
CA LEU A 98 -0.29 37.49 -23.15
C LEU A 98 -0.88 36.81 -21.91
N VAL A 99 -1.71 37.48 -21.12
CA VAL A 99 -2.36 36.89 -19.93
C VAL A 99 -3.40 35.86 -20.35
N LEU A 100 -4.18 36.11 -21.40
CA LEU A 100 -5.13 35.15 -21.93
C LEU A 100 -4.43 33.95 -22.59
N LEU A 101 -3.32 34.17 -23.29
CA LEU A 101 -2.50 33.08 -23.86
C LEU A 101 -1.83 32.28 -22.75
N ALA A 102 -1.29 32.93 -21.72
CA ALA A 102 -0.71 32.28 -20.55
C ALA A 102 -1.77 31.51 -19.76
N ALA A 103 -2.99 32.03 -19.63
CA ALA A 103 -4.11 31.34 -19.01
C ALA A 103 -4.57 30.14 -19.85
N ALA A 104 -4.68 30.29 -21.18
CA ALA A 104 -5.04 29.20 -22.08
C ALA A 104 -3.97 28.11 -22.13
N VAL A 105 -2.68 28.48 -22.15
CA VAL A 105 -1.55 27.55 -22.04
C VAL A 105 -1.52 26.92 -20.65
N SER A 106 -1.75 27.67 -19.57
CA SER A 106 -1.82 27.10 -18.21
C SER A 106 -3.01 26.15 -18.05
N CYS A 107 -4.16 26.42 -18.66
CA CYS A 107 -5.31 25.53 -18.69
C CYS A 107 -5.06 24.28 -19.55
N ALA A 108 -4.41 24.42 -20.71
CA ALA A 108 -4.04 23.29 -21.57
C ALA A 108 -2.94 22.41 -20.96
N VAL A 109 -2.00 23.01 -20.23
CA VAL A 109 -0.93 22.32 -19.49
C VAL A 109 -1.45 21.74 -18.17
N ALA A 110 -2.46 22.35 -17.54
CA ALA A 110 -3.13 21.79 -16.36
C ALA A 110 -3.87 20.49 -16.68
N GLN A 111 -4.41 20.32 -17.89
CA GLN A 111 -4.94 19.03 -18.36
C GLN A 111 -3.86 17.96 -18.56
N HIS A 112 -2.58 18.35 -18.62
CA HIS A 112 -1.42 17.47 -18.73
C HIS A 112 -0.59 17.42 -17.44
N ALA A 113 -1.05 18.07 -16.36
CA ALA A 113 -0.37 18.08 -15.07
C ALA A 113 -1.05 17.04 -14.15
N PRO A 114 -0.28 16.31 -13.33
CA PRO A 114 -0.83 15.38 -12.37
C PRO A 114 -1.84 16.05 -11.44
N PRO A 115 -2.88 15.31 -11.02
CA PRO A 115 -3.03 13.87 -11.19
C PRO A 115 -3.77 13.49 -12.49
N TRP A 116 -3.21 12.54 -13.27
CA TRP A 116 -3.92 11.88 -14.38
C TRP A 116 -5.02 10.98 -13.84
N THR A 117 -6.12 11.62 -13.46
CA THR A 117 -7.36 10.97 -13.03
C THR A 117 -8.28 10.78 -14.22
N GLU A 118 -9.28 9.93 -14.05
CA GLU A 118 -10.29 9.68 -15.08
C GLU A 118 -11.70 9.63 -14.47
N ASP A 119 -12.71 9.71 -15.32
CA ASP A 119 -14.09 9.45 -14.89
C ASP A 119 -14.26 7.96 -14.57
N CYS A 120 -15.26 7.62 -13.75
CA CYS A 120 -15.50 6.26 -13.30
C CYS A 120 -15.61 5.29 -14.49
N ARG A 121 -14.69 4.31 -14.54
CA ARG A 121 -14.69 3.29 -15.57
C ARG A 121 -15.93 2.40 -15.47
N LYS A 122 -16.25 1.75 -16.59
CA LYS A 122 -17.35 0.79 -16.72
C LYS A 122 -16.92 -0.36 -17.62
N SER A 123 -17.56 -1.51 -17.43
CA SER A 123 -17.38 -2.69 -18.29
C SER A 123 -15.93 -3.16 -18.37
N THR A 124 -15.20 -3.09 -17.26
CA THR A 124 -13.82 -3.57 -17.14
C THR A 124 -13.73 -5.02 -16.66
N TYR A 125 -14.87 -5.63 -16.34
CA TYR A 125 -15.00 -7.03 -15.93
C TYR A 125 -15.86 -7.84 -16.94
N PRO A 126 -15.50 -9.09 -17.28
CA PRO A 126 -14.31 -9.82 -16.82
C PRO A 126 -13.01 -9.14 -17.31
N PRO A 127 -11.92 -9.21 -16.53
CA PRO A 127 -10.71 -8.44 -16.82
C PRO A 127 -10.13 -8.71 -18.20
N SER A 128 -9.89 -7.64 -18.94
CA SER A 128 -9.28 -7.68 -20.27
C SER A 128 -8.62 -6.35 -20.60
N GLY A 129 -7.91 -6.30 -21.74
CA GLY A 129 -7.27 -5.08 -22.22
C GLY A 129 -6.03 -4.68 -21.41
N PRO A 130 -5.58 -3.43 -21.53
CA PRO A 130 -4.21 -3.06 -21.15
C PRO A 130 -4.02 -2.82 -19.64
N THR A 131 -5.09 -2.82 -18.84
CA THR A 131 -4.99 -2.75 -17.36
C THR A 131 -5.02 -4.14 -16.69
N TYR A 132 -5.14 -5.19 -17.50
CA TYR A 132 -5.12 -6.58 -17.08
C TYR A 132 -3.82 -7.23 -17.53
N ARG A 133 -2.92 -7.49 -16.58
CA ARG A 133 -1.64 -8.17 -16.86
C ARG A 133 -1.83 -9.68 -17.05
N GLY A 134 -2.75 -10.28 -16.30
CA GLY A 134 -2.99 -11.72 -16.35
C GLY A 134 -3.62 -12.29 -15.09
N PRO A 135 -3.95 -13.60 -15.11
CA PRO A 135 -4.51 -14.28 -13.96
C PRO A 135 -3.45 -14.53 -12.88
N VAL A 136 -3.89 -14.75 -11.64
CA VAL A 136 -3.02 -15.16 -10.54
C VAL A 136 -3.11 -16.69 -10.34
N PRO A 137 -1.99 -17.44 -10.34
CA PRO A 137 -2.00 -18.89 -10.17
C PRO A 137 -2.39 -19.31 -8.75
N TRP A 138 -3.02 -20.48 -8.64
CA TRP A 138 -3.44 -21.08 -7.38
C TRP A 138 -2.47 -22.16 -6.91
N TYR A 139 -2.16 -22.15 -5.62
CA TYR A 139 -1.37 -23.17 -4.94
C TYR A 139 -2.09 -23.64 -3.68
N THR A 140 -1.93 -24.92 -3.34
CA THR A 140 -2.44 -25.46 -2.07
C THR A 140 -1.34 -25.43 -1.02
N ILE A 141 -1.62 -24.87 0.15
CA ILE A 141 -0.71 -24.93 1.30
C ILE A 141 -1.29 -25.92 2.31
N ASN A 142 -0.64 -27.07 2.48
CA ASN A 142 -1.10 -28.10 3.40
C ASN A 142 -0.62 -27.82 4.83
N LEU A 143 -1.54 -27.39 5.70
CA LEU A 143 -1.29 -27.09 7.11
C LEU A 143 -0.99 -28.34 7.95
N ASP A 144 -1.30 -29.53 7.47
CA ASP A 144 -0.98 -30.81 8.13
C ASP A 144 0.52 -31.14 8.00
N LEU A 145 1.23 -30.51 7.04
CA LEU A 145 2.68 -30.61 6.96
C LEU A 145 3.36 -29.83 8.09
N PRO A 146 4.54 -30.28 8.56
CA PRO A 146 5.40 -29.48 9.42
C PRO A 146 5.64 -28.09 8.80
N PRO A 147 5.57 -26.99 9.57
CA PRO A 147 5.73 -25.62 9.08
C PRO A 147 6.86 -25.43 8.07
N TYR A 148 8.03 -25.99 8.35
CA TYR A 148 9.21 -25.98 7.48
C TYR A 148 8.91 -26.42 6.04
N LYS A 149 8.06 -27.45 5.84
CA LYS A 149 7.82 -28.04 4.52
C LYS A 149 6.69 -27.38 3.73
N ARG A 150 5.87 -26.53 4.35
CA ARG A 150 4.59 -26.06 3.79
C ARG A 150 4.72 -25.28 2.48
N TRP A 151 5.83 -24.57 2.31
CA TRP A 151 6.06 -23.69 1.17
C TRP A 151 6.95 -24.29 0.08
N HIS A 152 7.46 -25.51 0.27
CA HIS A 152 8.48 -26.09 -0.60
C HIS A 152 8.03 -26.19 -2.06
N GLU A 153 6.83 -26.73 -2.32
CA GLU A 153 6.29 -26.88 -3.68
C GLU A 153 6.17 -25.53 -4.39
N LEU A 154 5.59 -24.52 -3.71
CA LEU A 154 5.51 -23.17 -4.25
C LEU A 154 6.90 -22.59 -4.55
N MET A 155 7.88 -22.82 -3.67
CA MET A 155 9.23 -22.30 -3.84
C MET A 155 9.99 -22.96 -4.99
N VAL A 156 9.69 -24.21 -5.36
CA VAL A 156 10.26 -24.81 -6.58
C VAL A 156 9.93 -23.97 -7.81
N ASP A 157 8.68 -23.51 -7.92
CA ASP A 157 8.24 -22.70 -9.05
C ASP A 157 8.69 -21.24 -8.96
N LYS A 158 8.62 -20.66 -7.75
CA LYS A 158 8.76 -19.20 -7.55
C LYS A 158 10.15 -18.74 -7.10
N ALA A 159 11.05 -19.65 -6.73
CA ALA A 159 12.42 -19.31 -6.32
C ALA A 159 13.17 -18.41 -7.31
N PRO A 160 13.12 -18.61 -8.64
CA PRO A 160 13.85 -17.75 -9.57
C PRO A 160 13.41 -16.29 -9.47
N MET A 161 12.11 -16.04 -9.38
CA MET A 161 11.55 -14.69 -9.25
C MET A 161 11.85 -14.09 -7.87
N LEU A 162 11.85 -14.92 -6.82
CA LEU A 162 12.19 -14.47 -5.47
C LEU A 162 13.66 -14.04 -5.38
N LYS A 163 14.58 -14.76 -6.04
CA LYS A 163 15.98 -14.35 -6.15
C LYS A 163 16.14 -13.01 -6.86
N VAL A 164 15.37 -12.77 -7.92
CA VAL A 164 15.42 -11.49 -8.68
C VAL A 164 15.04 -10.30 -7.80
N ILE A 165 13.94 -10.40 -7.04
CA ILE A 165 13.49 -9.29 -6.19
C ILE A 165 14.45 -9.05 -5.02
N VAL A 166 14.94 -10.11 -4.39
CA VAL A 166 15.90 -10.02 -3.29
C VAL A 166 17.22 -9.39 -3.77
N ASN A 167 17.73 -9.80 -4.94
CA ASN A 167 18.91 -9.17 -5.54
C ASN A 167 18.68 -7.69 -5.89
N SER A 168 17.48 -7.33 -6.36
CA SER A 168 17.14 -5.94 -6.67
C SER A 168 17.13 -5.07 -5.41
N LEU A 169 16.58 -5.58 -4.31
CA LEU A 169 16.62 -4.93 -3.00
C LEU A 169 18.05 -4.77 -2.49
N LYS A 170 18.89 -5.82 -2.58
CA LYS A 170 20.31 -5.75 -2.23
C LYS A 170 21.07 -4.70 -3.03
N ASN A 171 20.91 -4.70 -4.36
CA ASN A 171 21.58 -3.77 -5.25
C ASN A 171 21.17 -2.31 -4.95
N MET A 172 19.90 -2.09 -4.63
CA MET A 172 19.41 -0.78 -4.22
C MET A 172 20.02 -0.34 -2.89
N ILE A 173 20.02 -1.20 -1.86
CA ILE A 173 20.67 -0.93 -0.58
C ILE A 173 22.15 -0.59 -0.79
N ASN A 174 22.87 -1.38 -1.58
CA ASN A 174 24.28 -1.16 -1.88
C ASN A 174 24.52 0.11 -2.70
N THR A 175 23.57 0.55 -3.52
CA THR A 175 23.68 1.83 -4.25
C THR A 175 23.61 3.02 -3.29
N PHE A 176 22.74 2.96 -2.27
CA PHE A 176 22.64 4.01 -1.26
C PHE A 176 23.69 3.91 -0.16
N VAL A 177 24.17 2.70 0.14
CA VAL A 177 25.20 2.40 1.15
C VAL A 177 26.26 1.48 0.52
N PRO A 178 27.21 2.02 -0.26
CA PRO A 178 28.19 1.25 -1.04
C PRO A 178 29.18 0.42 -0.22
N SER A 179 29.21 0.60 1.10
CA SER A 179 30.10 -0.15 1.98
C SER A 179 29.74 -1.64 2.08
N GLY A 180 28.56 -2.06 1.61
CA GLY A 180 28.07 -3.44 1.70
C GLY A 180 27.75 -3.91 3.12
N LYS A 181 28.11 -3.12 4.15
CA LYS A 181 27.97 -3.48 5.56
C LYS A 181 26.52 -3.78 5.97
N ILE A 182 25.55 -3.12 5.34
CA ILE A 182 24.13 -3.36 5.66
C ILE A 182 23.68 -4.73 5.18
N VAL A 183 24.04 -5.11 3.96
CA VAL A 183 23.73 -6.44 3.43
C VAL A 183 24.41 -7.51 4.30
N GLN A 184 25.66 -7.29 4.70
CA GLN A 184 26.34 -8.21 5.62
C GLN A 184 25.63 -8.35 6.98
N VAL A 185 25.15 -7.25 7.56
CA VAL A 185 24.38 -7.28 8.81
C VAL A 185 23.06 -8.03 8.64
N VAL A 186 22.38 -7.82 7.50
CA VAL A 186 21.15 -8.54 7.17
C VAL A 186 21.42 -10.03 7.09
N ASP A 187 22.44 -10.43 6.34
CA ASP A 187 22.72 -11.84 6.04
C ASP A 187 23.23 -12.58 7.30
N GLU A 188 24.09 -11.96 8.11
CA GLU A 188 24.78 -12.64 9.21
C GLU A 188 24.17 -12.40 10.60
N LYS A 189 23.57 -11.22 10.86
CA LYS A 189 23.24 -10.77 12.23
C LYS A 189 21.74 -10.63 12.47
N LEU A 190 20.95 -10.30 11.45
CA LEU A 190 19.52 -10.02 11.60
C LEU A 190 18.72 -11.17 12.25
N PRO A 191 18.93 -12.46 11.89
CA PRO A 191 18.23 -13.55 12.56
C PRO A 191 18.51 -13.60 14.07
N GLY A 192 19.75 -13.39 14.48
CA GLY A 192 20.14 -13.35 15.90
C GLY A 192 19.58 -12.13 16.64
N LEU A 193 19.54 -10.96 15.98
CA LEU A 193 19.04 -9.71 16.55
C LEU A 193 17.53 -9.75 16.80
N LEU A 194 16.76 -10.29 15.85
CA LEU A 194 15.31 -10.43 16.01
C LEU A 194 14.96 -11.61 16.91
N GLY A 195 15.88 -12.56 17.09
CA GLY A 195 15.68 -13.80 17.83
C GLY A 195 14.55 -14.64 17.24
N ASN A 196 14.07 -15.59 18.03
CA ASN A 196 13.05 -16.53 17.57
C ASN A 196 11.71 -15.82 17.29
N PHE A 197 11.10 -16.17 16.17
CA PHE A 197 9.76 -15.74 15.82
C PHE A 197 8.76 -16.79 16.33
N PRO A 198 7.51 -16.41 16.64
CA PRO A 198 6.53 -17.40 17.04
C PRO A 198 6.30 -18.41 15.91
N GLY A 199 6.16 -19.69 16.26
CA GLY A 199 5.68 -20.71 15.33
C GLY A 199 4.26 -20.36 14.85
N PRO A 200 3.90 -20.64 13.59
CA PRO A 200 4.66 -21.40 12.59
C PRO A 200 5.65 -20.58 11.75
N PHE A 201 5.68 -19.26 11.91
CA PHE A 201 6.33 -18.33 10.97
C PHE A 201 7.83 -18.53 10.83
N GLU A 202 8.52 -18.80 11.94
CA GLU A 202 9.97 -19.01 11.93
C GLU A 202 10.36 -20.19 11.03
N GLU A 203 9.73 -21.33 11.24
CA GLU A 203 10.02 -22.56 10.51
C GLU A 203 9.58 -22.47 9.05
N GLU A 204 8.45 -21.82 8.76
CA GLU A 204 8.03 -21.53 7.38
C GLU A 204 9.09 -20.68 6.63
N MET A 205 9.64 -19.64 7.27
CA MET A 205 10.72 -18.82 6.67
C MET A 205 12.02 -19.59 6.49
N LYS A 206 12.40 -20.45 7.45
CA LYS A 206 13.58 -21.34 7.32
C LYS A 206 13.44 -22.33 6.16
N GLY A 207 12.26 -22.90 5.98
CA GLY A 207 11.96 -23.79 4.85
C GLY A 207 12.10 -23.10 3.51
N ILE A 208 11.56 -21.88 3.39
CA ILE A 208 11.72 -21.03 2.20
C ILE A 208 13.20 -20.76 1.92
N ALA A 209 13.95 -20.31 2.94
CA ALA A 209 15.39 -20.04 2.81
C ALA A 209 16.16 -21.27 2.30
N ALA A 210 15.87 -22.45 2.85
CA ALA A 210 16.54 -23.69 2.47
C ALA A 210 16.26 -24.15 1.04
N VAL A 211 15.00 -24.07 0.58
CA VAL A 211 14.64 -24.47 -0.80
C VAL A 211 15.16 -23.49 -1.83
N THR A 212 15.16 -22.20 -1.49
CA THR A 212 15.55 -21.14 -2.42
C THR A 212 17.04 -20.91 -2.43
N ASP A 213 17.80 -21.38 -1.44
CA ASP A 213 19.21 -21.02 -1.23
C ASP A 213 19.40 -19.49 -1.11
N ILE A 214 18.44 -18.84 -0.42
CA ILE A 214 18.49 -17.43 -0.06
C ILE A 214 18.77 -17.36 1.45
N PRO A 215 19.75 -16.57 1.91
CA PRO A 215 20.02 -16.38 3.32
C PRO A 215 18.78 -16.01 4.13
N LEU A 216 18.61 -16.66 5.29
CA LEU A 216 17.42 -16.48 6.15
C LEU A 216 17.18 -15.01 6.51
N GLY A 217 18.25 -14.23 6.72
CA GLY A 217 18.13 -12.79 7.00
C GLY A 217 17.44 -12.01 5.89
N GLU A 218 17.62 -12.41 4.63
CA GLU A 218 16.97 -11.77 3.48
C GLU A 218 15.50 -12.16 3.37
N ILE A 219 15.17 -13.42 3.65
CA ILE A 219 13.77 -13.88 3.73
C ILE A 219 13.03 -13.16 4.87
N ILE A 220 13.67 -13.01 6.03
CA ILE A 220 13.13 -12.21 7.13
C ILE A 220 12.95 -10.75 6.69
N SER A 221 13.97 -10.14 6.07
CA SER A 221 13.88 -8.76 5.57
C SER A 221 12.72 -8.59 4.59
N PHE A 222 12.52 -9.54 3.67
CA PHE A 222 11.39 -9.54 2.74
C PHE A 222 10.06 -9.57 3.47
N ASN A 223 9.94 -10.33 4.56
CA ASN A 223 8.75 -10.37 5.40
C ASN A 223 8.54 -9.08 6.20
N ILE A 224 9.61 -8.36 6.54
CA ILE A 224 9.53 -7.05 7.23
C ILE A 224 9.15 -5.94 6.26
N PHE A 225 9.63 -5.96 5.01
CA PHE A 225 9.40 -4.88 4.04
C PHE A 225 7.92 -4.62 3.76
N TYR A 226 7.07 -5.65 3.84
CA TYR A 226 5.62 -5.49 3.69
C TYR A 226 4.96 -4.66 4.79
N GLU A 227 5.64 -4.43 5.92
CA GLU A 227 5.10 -3.68 7.04
C GLU A 227 5.35 -2.16 6.89
N LEU A 228 6.06 -1.72 5.85
CA LEU A 228 6.60 -0.35 5.72
C LEU A 228 6.40 0.35 4.36
N PHE A 229 6.02 -0.37 3.30
CA PHE A 229 6.02 0.15 1.91
C PHE A 229 4.79 -0.25 1.08
N THR A 230 3.67 -0.54 1.74
CA THR A 230 2.39 -0.84 1.08
C THR A 230 1.53 0.42 0.97
N ILE A 231 0.87 0.56 -0.16
CA ILE A 231 -0.21 1.53 -0.39
C ILE A 231 -1.41 0.72 -0.86
N CYS A 232 -2.63 1.10 -0.49
CA CYS A 232 -3.76 0.19 -0.59
C CYS A 232 -5.07 0.93 -0.81
N THR A 233 -6.02 0.31 -1.49
CA THR A 233 -7.44 0.70 -1.43
C THR A 233 -8.26 -0.54 -1.13
N SER A 234 -9.11 -0.48 -0.11
CA SER A 234 -9.99 -1.57 0.31
C SER A 234 -11.40 -1.06 0.52
N ILE A 235 -12.37 -1.84 0.07
CA ILE A 235 -13.79 -1.49 0.07
C ILE A 235 -14.58 -2.70 0.57
N VAL A 236 -15.46 -2.49 1.54
CA VAL A 236 -16.53 -3.44 1.88
C VAL A 236 -17.84 -2.74 1.57
N ALA A 237 -18.67 -3.35 0.75
CA ALA A 237 -19.97 -2.82 0.35
C ALA A 237 -21.06 -3.86 0.55
N GLU A 238 -22.26 -3.39 0.87
CA GLU A 238 -23.45 -4.16 1.12
C GLU A 238 -24.54 -3.79 0.10
N ASP A 239 -25.03 -4.77 -0.66
CA ASP A 239 -26.12 -4.55 -1.60
C ASP A 239 -27.48 -4.35 -0.89
N LYS A 240 -28.56 -4.10 -1.64
CA LYS A 240 -29.90 -3.93 -1.07
C LYS A 240 -30.48 -5.19 -0.40
N LYS A 241 -29.90 -6.36 -0.67
CA LYS A 241 -30.32 -7.66 -0.13
C LYS A 241 -29.50 -8.05 1.11
N GLY A 242 -28.58 -7.19 1.55
CA GLY A 242 -27.70 -7.44 2.69
C GLY A 242 -26.50 -8.32 2.35
N HIS A 243 -26.20 -8.51 1.06
CA HIS A 243 -25.07 -9.29 0.58
C HIS A 243 -23.80 -8.46 0.56
N LEU A 244 -22.70 -9.01 1.08
CA LEU A 244 -21.42 -8.31 1.21
C LEU A 244 -20.45 -8.64 0.08
N ILE A 245 -19.83 -7.61 -0.47
CA ILE A 245 -18.73 -7.69 -1.43
C ILE A 245 -17.53 -6.95 -0.85
N HIS A 246 -16.38 -7.62 -0.83
CA HIS A 246 -15.12 -7.03 -0.37
C HIS A 246 -14.12 -7.01 -1.52
N GLY A 247 -13.78 -5.80 -1.99
CA GLY A 247 -12.86 -5.59 -3.10
C GLY A 247 -11.65 -4.76 -2.66
N ARG A 248 -10.49 -5.01 -3.28
CA ARG A 248 -9.27 -4.29 -2.92
C ARG A 248 -8.21 -4.22 -4.01
N ASN A 249 -7.41 -3.15 -4.01
CA ASN A 249 -6.16 -3.02 -4.78
C ASN A 249 -4.94 -3.11 -3.84
N MET A 250 -3.95 -3.91 -4.26
CA MET A 250 -2.62 -3.97 -3.66
C MET A 250 -1.66 -3.10 -4.40
N ASP A 251 -1.25 -2.00 -3.78
CA ASP A 251 -0.22 -1.11 -4.28
C ASP A 251 1.07 -1.33 -3.46
N PHE A 252 2.22 -1.54 -4.10
CA PHE A 252 3.47 -1.78 -3.36
C PHE A 252 4.67 -1.25 -4.11
N GLY A 253 5.73 -0.87 -3.37
CA GLY A 253 7.06 -0.64 -3.96
C GLY A 253 7.37 0.82 -4.23
N VAL A 254 6.61 1.73 -3.62
CA VAL A 254 6.85 3.16 -3.73
C VAL A 254 8.27 3.49 -3.27
N PHE A 255 8.99 4.27 -4.09
CA PHE A 255 10.39 4.66 -3.87
C PHE A 255 11.43 3.54 -3.97
N LEU A 256 11.04 2.31 -4.30
CA LEU A 256 11.95 1.18 -4.47
C LEU A 256 12.33 0.98 -5.95
N GLY A 257 13.08 1.95 -6.48
CA GLY A 257 13.66 1.92 -7.82
C GLY A 257 12.67 2.29 -8.93
N TRP A 258 13.03 3.28 -9.75
CA TRP A 258 12.22 3.70 -10.90
C TRP A 258 12.90 3.31 -12.22
N ASN A 259 12.15 2.66 -13.10
CA ASN A 259 12.61 2.32 -14.44
C ASN A 259 12.09 3.35 -15.45
N ILE A 260 13.00 4.19 -15.94
CA ILE A 260 12.71 5.26 -16.91
C ILE A 260 12.35 4.74 -18.32
N ASN A 261 12.62 3.47 -18.63
CA ASN A 261 12.40 2.95 -19.98
C ASN A 261 10.93 2.57 -20.21
N ASN A 262 10.19 2.29 -19.15
CA ASN A 262 8.79 1.86 -19.21
C ASN A 262 7.90 2.52 -18.14
N ASP A 263 8.42 3.52 -17.43
CA ASP A 263 7.73 4.27 -16.40
C ASP A 263 7.05 3.38 -15.35
N THR A 264 7.84 2.48 -14.75
CA THR A 264 7.39 1.57 -13.68
C THR A 264 8.32 1.56 -12.48
N TRP A 265 7.77 1.15 -11.34
CA TRP A 265 8.54 0.85 -10.14
C TRP A 265 9.10 -0.57 -10.21
N VAL A 266 10.41 -0.72 -10.01
CA VAL A 266 11.13 -1.99 -10.20
C VAL A 266 10.59 -3.08 -9.29
N ILE A 267 10.46 -2.80 -7.99
CA ILE A 267 9.95 -3.78 -7.02
C ILE A 267 8.48 -4.12 -7.29
N THR A 268 7.66 -3.13 -7.68
CA THR A 268 6.26 -3.37 -8.04
C THR A 268 6.14 -4.38 -9.19
N GLU A 269 6.89 -4.20 -10.27
CA GLU A 269 6.87 -5.12 -11.41
C GLU A 269 7.36 -6.52 -11.04
N GLN A 270 8.35 -6.61 -10.15
CA GLN A 270 8.89 -7.90 -9.68
C GLN A 270 7.95 -8.63 -8.72
N LEU A 271 7.01 -7.93 -8.06
CA LEU A 271 5.98 -8.55 -7.23
C LEU A 271 4.84 -9.18 -8.03
N LYS A 272 4.53 -8.66 -9.23
CA LYS A 272 3.50 -9.23 -10.11
C LYS A 272 3.71 -10.74 -10.36
N PRO A 273 4.89 -11.22 -10.81
CA PRO A 273 5.12 -12.65 -11.03
C PRO A 273 5.23 -13.49 -9.74
N LEU A 274 5.47 -12.85 -8.58
CA LEU A 274 5.47 -13.49 -7.26
C LEU A 274 4.09 -13.58 -6.63
N THR A 275 3.10 -12.85 -7.16
CA THR A 275 1.74 -12.90 -6.64
C THR A 275 1.13 -14.27 -6.89
N VAL A 276 0.53 -14.85 -5.84
CA VAL A 276 -0.10 -16.16 -5.87
C VAL A 276 -1.38 -16.17 -5.03
N ASN A 277 -2.34 -16.98 -5.47
CA ASN A 277 -3.49 -17.35 -4.66
C ASN A 277 -3.18 -18.65 -3.91
N LEU A 278 -3.55 -18.70 -2.65
CA LEU A 278 -3.23 -19.77 -1.72
C LEU A 278 -4.53 -20.35 -1.14
N ASP A 279 -4.73 -21.65 -1.31
CA ASP A 279 -5.76 -22.43 -0.62
C ASP A 279 -5.12 -23.15 0.55
N PHE A 280 -5.26 -22.61 1.76
CA PHE A 280 -4.71 -23.21 2.97
C PHE A 280 -5.64 -24.33 3.45
N ARG A 281 -5.15 -25.57 3.42
CA ARG A 281 -5.94 -26.75 3.74
C ARG A 281 -5.45 -27.44 5.00
N ARG A 282 -6.39 -27.95 5.80
CA ARG A 282 -6.16 -28.83 6.94
C ARG A 282 -7.10 -30.01 6.83
N ASN A 283 -6.59 -31.23 6.95
CA ASN A 283 -7.33 -32.46 6.67
C ASN A 283 -8.02 -32.42 5.29
N ASN A 284 -7.29 -31.93 4.27
CA ASN A 284 -7.77 -31.73 2.89
C ASN A 284 -9.01 -30.81 2.74
N LYS A 285 -9.37 -30.03 3.75
CA LYS A 285 -10.44 -29.03 3.70
C LYS A 285 -9.86 -27.63 3.73
N THR A 286 -10.36 -26.73 2.89
CA THR A 286 -10.01 -25.30 2.93
C THR A 286 -10.33 -24.73 4.31
N VAL A 287 -9.32 -24.19 4.95
CA VAL A 287 -9.44 -23.39 6.19
C VAL A 287 -9.69 -21.94 5.80
N PHE A 288 -8.86 -21.38 4.93
CA PHE A 288 -9.03 -20.03 4.38
C PHE A 288 -8.32 -19.94 3.02
N LYS A 289 -8.67 -18.95 2.20
CA LYS A 289 -7.95 -18.62 0.97
C LYS A 289 -7.35 -17.23 1.06
N ALA A 290 -6.26 -16.99 0.35
CA ALA A 290 -5.56 -15.72 0.38
C ALA A 290 -4.87 -15.38 -0.94
N SER A 291 -4.58 -14.10 -1.14
CA SER A 291 -3.60 -13.64 -2.13
C SER A 291 -2.38 -13.12 -1.38
N SER A 292 -1.21 -13.63 -1.74
CA SER A 292 0.07 -13.28 -1.11
C SER A 292 1.18 -13.25 -2.16
N PHE A 293 2.39 -12.97 -1.72
CA PHE A 293 3.61 -13.08 -2.52
C PHE A 293 4.39 -14.32 -2.10
N ALA A 294 4.89 -15.08 -3.06
CA ALA A 294 5.80 -16.18 -2.79
C ALA A 294 7.04 -15.68 -2.02
N GLY A 295 7.33 -16.29 -0.86
CA GLY A 295 8.35 -15.85 0.08
C GLY A 295 7.81 -15.08 1.30
N TYR A 296 6.55 -14.63 1.27
CA TYR A 296 5.88 -13.94 2.37
C TYR A 296 4.93 -14.87 3.13
N VAL A 297 5.17 -15.07 4.43
CA VAL A 297 4.42 -16.04 5.26
C VAL A 297 3.23 -15.42 6.00
N GLY A 298 3.21 -14.09 6.11
CA GLY A 298 2.05 -13.32 6.59
C GLY A 298 0.95 -13.21 5.52
N MET A 299 -0.21 -12.64 5.88
CA MET A 299 -1.33 -12.50 4.93
C MET A 299 -1.82 -11.06 4.86
N LEU A 300 -1.87 -10.48 3.66
CA LEU A 300 -2.36 -9.11 3.46
C LEU A 300 -3.81 -9.08 2.95
N THR A 301 -4.27 -10.17 2.35
CA THR A 301 -5.57 -10.28 1.71
C THR A 301 -6.03 -11.73 1.77
N GLY A 302 -7.21 -11.97 2.33
CA GLY A 302 -7.77 -13.32 2.36
C GLY A 302 -9.17 -13.38 2.92
N PHE A 303 -9.75 -14.57 2.93
CA PHE A 303 -11.05 -14.81 3.50
C PHE A 303 -11.18 -16.24 3.99
N LYS A 304 -12.06 -16.42 4.98
CA LYS A 304 -12.50 -17.70 5.48
C LYS A 304 -13.89 -17.98 4.90
N PRO A 305 -14.04 -18.98 3.99
CA PRO A 305 -15.29 -19.22 3.29
C PRO A 305 -16.49 -19.32 4.24
N GLY A 306 -17.54 -18.57 3.95
CA GLY A 306 -18.77 -18.52 4.75
C GLY A 306 -18.67 -17.81 6.10
N LEU A 307 -17.51 -17.26 6.51
CA LEU A 307 -17.33 -16.62 7.81
C LEU A 307 -16.98 -15.13 7.70
N PHE A 308 -15.80 -14.78 7.16
CA PHE A 308 -15.35 -13.40 7.04
C PHE A 308 -14.26 -13.23 5.97
N SER A 309 -14.02 -11.98 5.57
CA SER A 309 -12.97 -11.52 4.66
C SER A 309 -12.14 -10.43 5.34
N LEU A 310 -10.83 -10.41 5.08
CA LEU A 310 -9.88 -9.53 5.75
C LEU A 310 -8.86 -8.98 4.75
N THR A 311 -8.70 -7.67 4.74
CA THR A 311 -7.61 -6.99 4.02
C THR A 311 -6.87 -6.02 4.94
N LEU A 312 -5.58 -5.87 4.69
CA LEU A 312 -4.68 -5.02 5.46
C LEU A 312 -4.23 -3.82 4.61
N ASN A 313 -4.39 -2.62 5.17
CA ASN A 313 -3.78 -1.41 4.62
C ASN A 313 -2.78 -0.84 5.63
N GLU A 314 -1.64 -0.37 5.14
CA GLU A 314 -0.67 0.34 5.99
C GLU A 314 -1.20 1.69 6.43
N ARG A 315 -0.82 2.05 7.66
CA ARG A 315 -1.10 3.34 8.28
C ARG A 315 0.21 4.02 8.64
N PHE A 316 0.37 5.28 8.27
CA PHE A 316 1.56 6.05 8.65
C PHE A 316 1.37 6.76 9.99
N SER A 317 2.35 6.65 10.88
CA SER A 317 2.39 7.33 12.18
C SER A 317 3.83 7.59 12.59
N ILE A 318 4.05 8.64 13.40
CA ILE A 318 5.33 8.88 14.07
C ILE A 318 5.68 7.73 15.03
N ASN A 319 4.68 7.12 15.67
CA ASN A 319 4.80 5.89 16.44
C ASN A 319 4.65 4.67 15.51
N GLY A 320 5.45 4.63 14.45
CA GLY A 320 5.35 3.67 13.34
C GLY A 320 6.10 2.36 13.57
N GLY A 321 6.18 1.54 12.51
CA GLY A 321 6.81 0.22 12.54
C GLY A 321 8.29 0.23 12.97
N TYR A 322 9.04 1.29 12.64
CA TYR A 322 10.44 1.43 13.06
C TYR A 322 10.64 1.37 14.58
N LEU A 323 9.77 2.04 15.34
CA LEU A 323 9.83 2.01 16.80
C LEU A 323 9.40 0.64 17.33
N GLY A 324 8.42 -0.01 16.70
CA GLY A 324 8.01 -1.37 17.03
C GLY A 324 9.13 -2.40 16.84
N VAL A 325 9.84 -2.35 15.71
CA VAL A 325 11.01 -3.21 15.45
C VAL A 325 12.13 -2.94 16.43
N LEU A 326 12.38 -1.67 16.78
CA LEU A 326 13.38 -1.31 17.78
C LEU A 326 13.02 -1.86 19.17
N GLU A 327 11.77 -1.70 19.62
CA GLU A 327 11.27 -2.28 20.88
C GLU A 327 11.43 -3.82 20.89
N TRP A 328 11.12 -4.48 19.78
CA TRP A 328 11.28 -5.93 19.62
C TRP A 328 12.72 -6.39 19.81
N ILE A 329 13.67 -5.71 19.15
CA ILE A 329 15.10 -6.03 19.22
C ILE A 329 15.66 -5.78 20.63
N LEU A 330 15.16 -4.75 21.32
CA LEU A 330 15.51 -4.47 22.71
C LEU A 330 14.86 -5.45 23.72
N GLY A 331 14.18 -6.49 23.24
CA GLY A 331 13.66 -7.60 24.05
C GLY A 331 12.17 -7.50 24.39
N LYS A 332 11.48 -6.42 23.99
CA LYS A 332 10.05 -6.26 24.24
C LYS A 332 9.22 -6.88 23.12
N LYS A 333 8.94 -8.18 23.26
CA LYS A 333 8.28 -9.03 22.25
C LYS A 333 6.79 -9.32 22.56
N ASP A 334 6.08 -8.36 23.16
CA ASP A 334 4.67 -8.49 23.54
C ASP A 334 3.66 -8.08 22.44
N ALA A 335 4.15 -7.82 21.23
CA ALA A 335 3.36 -7.40 20.08
C ALA A 335 3.52 -8.38 18.91
N MET A 336 2.51 -8.47 18.05
CA MET A 336 2.55 -9.29 16.83
C MET A 336 2.86 -8.44 15.59
N TRP A 337 3.55 -9.04 14.62
CA TRP A 337 3.72 -8.46 13.28
C TRP A 337 2.35 -8.40 12.59
N ILE A 338 2.04 -7.32 11.85
CA ILE A 338 0.66 -7.14 11.36
C ILE A 338 0.27 -8.23 10.37
N GLY A 339 1.18 -8.64 9.49
CA GLY A 339 0.96 -9.77 8.58
C GLY A 339 0.82 -11.15 9.26
N PHE A 340 1.43 -11.33 10.44
CA PHE A 340 1.32 -12.58 11.20
C PHE A 340 0.02 -12.63 12.00
N LEU A 341 -0.44 -11.48 12.51
CA LEU A 341 -1.73 -11.37 13.16
C LEU A 341 -2.87 -11.69 12.18
N THR A 342 -2.87 -11.08 10.99
CA THR A 342 -3.90 -11.35 9.96
C THR A 342 -3.90 -12.81 9.52
N ARG A 343 -2.73 -13.44 9.34
CA ARG A 343 -2.60 -14.88 9.07
C ARG A 343 -3.17 -15.71 10.21
N THR A 344 -2.87 -15.36 11.46
CA THR A 344 -3.38 -16.06 12.64
C THR A 344 -4.90 -15.97 12.74
N VAL A 345 -5.46 -14.78 12.47
CA VAL A 345 -6.91 -14.55 12.46
C VAL A 345 -7.59 -15.36 11.36
N LEU A 346 -7.10 -15.31 10.13
CA LEU A 346 -7.63 -16.10 9.01
C LEU A 346 -7.56 -17.61 9.28
N GLU A 347 -6.46 -18.09 9.86
CA GLU A 347 -6.27 -19.51 10.11
C GLU A 347 -7.14 -20.01 11.27
N ASN A 348 -7.26 -19.24 12.37
CA ASN A 348 -7.80 -19.74 13.64
C ASN A 348 -9.17 -19.17 14.02
N SER A 349 -9.49 -17.91 13.71
CA SER A 349 -10.76 -17.30 14.11
C SER A 349 -11.95 -17.95 13.40
N THR A 350 -13.08 -18.01 14.09
CA THR A 350 -14.27 -18.78 13.69
C THR A 350 -15.48 -17.92 13.40
N SER A 351 -15.40 -16.60 13.61
CA SER A 351 -16.48 -15.66 13.31
C SER A 351 -15.96 -14.25 13.02
N TYR A 352 -16.81 -13.42 12.41
CA TYR A 352 -16.55 -11.99 12.20
C TYR A 352 -16.25 -11.27 13.52
N GLU A 353 -17.08 -11.48 14.55
CA GLU A 353 -16.92 -10.80 15.86
C GLU A 353 -15.65 -11.23 16.60
N GLU A 354 -15.27 -12.51 16.54
CA GLU A 354 -13.99 -12.97 17.11
C GLU A 354 -12.81 -12.33 16.39
N ALA A 355 -12.82 -12.33 15.05
CA ALA A 355 -11.80 -11.70 14.23
C ALA A 355 -11.70 -10.20 14.55
N LYS A 356 -12.84 -9.49 14.60
CA LYS A 356 -12.93 -8.08 14.96
C LYS A 356 -12.34 -7.81 16.35
N ASN A 357 -12.65 -8.63 17.35
CA ASN A 357 -12.13 -8.48 18.71
C ASN A 357 -10.60 -8.58 18.75
N LEU A 358 -10.04 -9.61 18.10
CA LEU A 358 -8.60 -9.84 18.03
C LEU A 358 -7.88 -8.71 17.28
N LEU A 359 -8.41 -8.30 16.12
CA LEU A 359 -7.86 -7.22 15.31
C LEU A 359 -7.97 -5.85 16.00
N THR A 360 -8.92 -5.66 16.92
CA THR A 360 -9.07 -4.43 17.69
C THR A 360 -8.10 -4.37 18.87
N LYS A 361 -7.85 -5.50 19.56
CA LYS A 361 -7.18 -5.51 20.87
C LYS A 361 -5.73 -5.98 20.86
N THR A 362 -5.32 -6.79 19.89
CA THR A 362 -3.97 -7.36 19.88
C THR A 362 -2.93 -6.26 19.65
N LYS A 363 -1.89 -6.19 20.49
CA LYS A 363 -0.75 -5.28 20.29
C LYS A 363 -0.02 -5.63 19.00
N ILE A 364 0.33 -4.62 18.21
CA ILE A 364 0.97 -4.77 16.90
C ILE A 364 2.25 -3.95 16.80
N LEU A 365 3.20 -4.41 15.99
CA LEU A 365 4.50 -3.73 15.81
C LEU A 365 4.35 -2.42 15.03
N ALA A 366 3.49 -2.40 14.03
CA ALA A 366 3.23 -1.23 13.19
C ALA A 366 1.73 -0.86 13.23
N PRO A 367 1.38 0.43 13.17
CA PRO A 367 0.00 0.87 12.98
C PRO A 367 -0.56 0.36 11.65
N ALA A 368 -1.87 0.12 11.60
CA ALA A 368 -2.53 -0.46 10.43
C ALA A 368 -3.99 -0.03 10.33
N TYR A 369 -4.59 -0.28 9.16
CA TYR A 369 -6.03 -0.39 9.02
C TYR A 369 -6.38 -1.85 8.70
N PHE A 370 -7.23 -2.45 9.51
CA PHE A 370 -7.85 -3.74 9.19
C PHE A 370 -9.22 -3.48 8.62
N ILE A 371 -9.47 -3.96 7.40
CA ILE A 371 -10.77 -3.91 6.77
C ILE A 371 -11.34 -5.32 6.82
N LEU A 372 -12.46 -5.47 7.50
CA LEU A 372 -13.06 -6.77 7.83
C LEU A 372 -14.50 -6.77 7.33
N GLY A 373 -14.89 -7.78 6.55
CA GLY A 373 -16.28 -8.05 6.15
C GLY A 373 -16.71 -9.42 6.66
N GLY A 374 -17.94 -9.57 7.14
CA GLY A 374 -18.50 -10.82 7.66
C GLY A 374 -19.30 -11.58 6.61
N ASN A 375 -20.33 -12.29 7.07
CA ASN A 375 -21.22 -13.09 6.24
C ASN A 375 -22.69 -12.62 6.31
N GLN A 376 -22.99 -11.60 7.10
CA GLN A 376 -24.33 -11.04 7.29
C GLN A 376 -24.39 -9.53 7.06
N SER A 377 -25.61 -9.04 6.83
CA SER A 377 -25.94 -7.61 6.71
C SER A 377 -25.35 -6.80 7.88
N GLY A 378 -24.72 -5.66 7.57
CA GLY A 378 -24.07 -4.79 8.54
C GLY A 378 -22.70 -5.26 9.05
N GLU A 379 -22.27 -6.51 8.79
CA GLU A 379 -20.95 -7.00 9.20
C GLU A 379 -19.85 -6.49 8.25
N GLY A 380 -19.52 -5.21 8.31
CA GLY A 380 -18.39 -4.65 7.59
C GLY A 380 -17.78 -3.50 8.38
N CYS A 381 -16.47 -3.49 8.57
CA CYS A 381 -15.84 -2.40 9.31
C CYS A 381 -14.41 -2.09 8.85
N VAL A 382 -13.98 -0.88 9.20
CA VAL A 382 -12.58 -0.43 9.15
C VAL A 382 -12.12 -0.19 10.58
N ILE A 383 -11.14 -0.97 11.04
CA ILE A 383 -10.51 -0.84 12.36
C ILE A 383 -9.22 -0.03 12.16
N THR A 384 -9.21 1.21 12.65
CA THR A 384 -8.02 2.07 12.61
C THR A 384 -7.17 1.82 13.85
N ARG A 385 -5.97 1.26 13.66
CA ARG A 385 -5.10 0.83 14.75
C ARG A 385 -3.88 1.72 14.93
N ASP A 386 -3.60 2.05 16.19
CA ASP A 386 -2.23 2.30 16.62
C ASP A 386 -1.62 1.00 17.17
N ARG A 387 -0.32 1.02 17.46
CA ARG A 387 0.43 -0.14 17.95
C ARG A 387 -0.19 -0.81 19.18
N LYS A 388 -0.81 -0.03 20.07
CA LYS A 388 -1.29 -0.51 21.38
C LYS A 388 -2.81 -0.44 21.56
N GLU A 389 -3.53 0.26 20.69
CA GLU A 389 -4.96 0.49 20.84
C GLU A 389 -5.67 0.65 19.50
N SER A 390 -7.00 0.59 19.54
CA SER A 390 -7.86 0.94 18.41
C SER A 390 -8.30 2.39 18.55
N LEU A 391 -8.03 3.18 17.52
CA LEU A 391 -8.36 4.61 17.48
C LEU A 391 -9.81 4.84 17.03
N ASP A 392 -10.32 3.98 16.15
CA ASP A 392 -11.67 4.07 15.58
C ASP A 392 -12.08 2.70 15.02
N VAL A 393 -13.37 2.37 15.14
CA VAL A 393 -13.98 1.23 14.47
C VAL A 393 -15.18 1.77 13.69
N TYR A 394 -15.03 1.87 12.37
CA TYR A 394 -16.04 2.44 11.49
C TYR A 394 -16.79 1.34 10.76
N GLU A 395 -18.00 1.05 11.23
CA GLU A 395 -18.82 -0.07 10.77
C GLU A 395 -19.83 0.37 9.71
N LEU A 396 -20.30 -0.56 8.86
CA LEU A 396 -21.46 -0.36 8.01
C LEU A 396 -22.68 0.03 8.86
N ASP A 397 -23.58 0.81 8.27
CA ASP A 397 -24.87 1.14 8.85
C ASP A 397 -25.86 1.40 7.73
N ALA A 398 -26.27 0.32 7.06
CA ALA A 398 -27.18 0.40 5.91
C ALA A 398 -28.51 1.08 6.26
N LYS A 399 -28.97 0.98 7.53
CA LYS A 399 -30.19 1.64 8.02
C LYS A 399 -30.07 3.16 7.99
N GLN A 400 -28.86 3.69 8.24
CA GLN A 400 -28.55 5.13 8.13
C GLN A 400 -27.95 5.49 6.75
N GLY A 401 -28.11 4.64 5.74
CA GLY A 401 -27.64 4.88 4.38
C GLY A 401 -26.14 4.63 4.15
N ARG A 402 -25.40 4.13 5.15
CA ARG A 402 -23.99 3.77 5.03
C ARG A 402 -23.83 2.31 4.59
N TRP A 403 -23.94 2.10 3.27
CA TRP A 403 -23.87 0.79 2.63
C TRP A 403 -22.46 0.39 2.16
N TYR A 404 -21.46 1.26 2.33
CA TYR A 404 -20.06 0.90 2.11
C TYR A 404 -19.12 1.56 3.13
N VAL A 405 -17.96 0.95 3.29
CA VAL A 405 -16.78 1.55 3.91
C VAL A 405 -15.61 1.52 2.92
N VAL A 406 -14.86 2.63 2.84
CA VAL A 406 -13.68 2.78 1.97
C VAL A 406 -12.50 3.17 2.83
N GLN A 407 -11.41 2.43 2.72
CA GLN A 407 -10.16 2.74 3.39
C GLN A 407 -9.00 2.72 2.40
N THR A 408 -8.18 3.77 2.45
CA THR A 408 -6.90 3.86 1.75
C THR A 408 -5.78 3.79 2.78
N ASN A 409 -4.91 4.81 2.89
CA ASN A 409 -3.78 4.84 3.82
C ASN A 409 -3.80 6.05 4.77
N TYR A 410 -4.94 6.74 4.86
CA TYR A 410 -5.11 7.93 5.72
C TYR A 410 -6.21 7.70 6.76
N ASP A 411 -6.16 8.43 7.87
CA ASP A 411 -7.24 8.35 8.87
C ASP A 411 -8.54 8.90 8.26
N ARG A 412 -9.68 8.30 8.58
CA ARG A 412 -10.97 8.70 8.00
C ARG A 412 -11.35 10.14 8.33
N TRP A 413 -11.03 10.59 9.55
CA TRP A 413 -11.32 11.94 10.07
C TRP A 413 -10.27 12.99 9.67
N LYS A 414 -9.28 12.62 8.87
CA LYS A 414 -8.26 13.54 8.33
C LYS A 414 -8.42 13.68 6.82
N HIS A 415 -7.87 14.77 6.29
CA HIS A 415 -7.74 14.94 4.86
C HIS A 415 -6.71 13.94 4.29
N PRO A 416 -6.95 13.35 3.12
CA PRO A 416 -5.93 12.65 2.36
C PRO A 416 -4.73 13.56 2.09
N PHE A 417 -3.56 12.98 1.86
CA PHE A 417 -2.43 13.75 1.36
C PHE A 417 -2.77 14.29 -0.03
N PHE A 418 -2.54 15.59 -0.28
CA PHE A 418 -3.05 16.28 -1.46
C PHE A 418 -2.58 15.72 -2.81
N LEU A 419 -1.49 14.94 -2.84
CA LEU A 419 -1.01 14.25 -4.05
C LEU A 419 -1.56 12.82 -4.19
N ASP A 420 -2.02 12.19 -3.11
CA ASP A 420 -2.54 10.81 -3.08
C ASP A 420 -3.93 10.80 -2.42
N ASP A 421 -4.94 11.26 -3.18
CA ASP A 421 -6.34 11.09 -2.81
C ASP A 421 -7.02 10.04 -3.71
N ARG A 422 -6.83 8.77 -3.36
CA ARG A 422 -7.58 7.64 -3.94
C ARG A 422 -8.94 7.42 -3.27
N ARG A 423 -9.17 8.00 -2.08
CA ARG A 423 -10.39 7.79 -1.30
C ARG A 423 -11.59 8.50 -1.93
N THR A 424 -11.43 9.78 -2.29
CA THR A 424 -12.48 10.58 -2.90
C THR A 424 -12.99 9.99 -4.22
N PRO A 425 -12.12 9.64 -5.21
CA PRO A 425 -12.56 9.03 -6.45
C PRO A 425 -13.22 7.66 -6.24
N ALA A 426 -12.70 6.82 -5.33
CA ALA A 426 -13.35 5.55 -4.98
C ALA A 426 -14.79 5.75 -4.47
N LYS A 427 -15.00 6.70 -3.53
CA LYS A 427 -16.33 7.04 -3.02
C LYS A 427 -17.25 7.62 -4.09
N MET A 428 -16.71 8.48 -4.96
CA MET A 428 -17.46 9.06 -6.07
C MET A 428 -17.99 7.97 -7.01
N CYS A 429 -17.15 7.00 -7.37
CA CYS A 429 -17.56 5.90 -8.24
C CYS A 429 -18.50 4.90 -7.57
N LEU A 430 -18.35 4.63 -6.27
CA LEU A 430 -19.35 3.86 -5.51
C LEU A 430 -20.70 4.58 -5.46
N ASN A 431 -20.72 5.89 -5.19
CA ASN A 431 -21.96 6.68 -5.20
C ASN A 431 -22.65 6.66 -6.56
N ARG A 432 -21.88 6.73 -7.65
CA ARG A 432 -22.40 6.65 -9.02
C ARG A 432 -22.90 5.25 -9.38
N THR A 433 -22.26 4.21 -8.84
CA THR A 433 -22.67 2.80 -8.99
C THR A 433 -24.00 2.54 -8.29
N THR A 434 -24.20 3.16 -7.12
CA THR A 434 -25.33 2.97 -6.21
C THR A 434 -25.33 1.59 -5.51
N GLN A 435 -26.09 1.49 -4.43
CA GLN A 435 -26.25 0.26 -3.66
C GLN A 435 -26.96 -0.86 -4.44
N GLU A 436 -27.77 -0.50 -5.44
CA GLU A 436 -28.56 -1.46 -6.22
C GLU A 436 -27.70 -2.25 -7.22
N ASN A 437 -26.60 -1.66 -7.69
CA ASN A 437 -25.77 -2.24 -8.75
C ASN A 437 -24.42 -2.75 -8.25
N ILE A 438 -24.18 -2.79 -6.94
CA ILE A 438 -22.89 -3.25 -6.42
C ILE A 438 -22.74 -4.77 -6.64
N SER A 439 -21.67 -5.15 -7.34
CA SER A 439 -21.36 -6.52 -7.74
C SER A 439 -19.84 -6.67 -7.90
N PHE A 440 -19.35 -7.86 -8.28
CA PHE A 440 -17.92 -8.03 -8.61
C PHE A 440 -17.53 -7.13 -9.80
N GLU A 441 -18.40 -7.07 -10.81
CA GLU A 441 -18.23 -6.26 -12.01
C GLU A 441 -18.02 -4.78 -11.66
N THR A 442 -18.96 -4.21 -10.91
CA THR A 442 -18.94 -2.78 -10.59
C THR A 442 -17.90 -2.43 -9.51
N MET A 443 -17.59 -3.37 -8.60
CA MET A 443 -16.45 -3.22 -7.69
C MET A 443 -15.13 -3.18 -8.47
N TYR A 444 -14.96 -4.06 -9.46
CA TYR A 444 -13.76 -4.07 -10.30
C TYR A 444 -13.65 -2.81 -11.17
N ASP A 445 -14.77 -2.26 -11.64
CA ASP A 445 -14.84 -0.97 -12.34
C ASP A 445 -14.32 0.19 -11.46
N VAL A 446 -14.78 0.28 -10.20
CA VAL A 446 -14.28 1.27 -9.22
C VAL A 446 -12.77 1.10 -9.01
N LEU A 447 -12.32 -0.14 -8.77
CA LEU A 447 -10.91 -0.46 -8.55
C LEU A 447 -10.02 -0.34 -9.80
N SER A 448 -10.63 -0.19 -10.98
CA SER A 448 -9.94 0.02 -12.26
C SER A 448 -9.87 1.48 -12.68
N THR A 449 -10.45 2.40 -11.90
CA THR A 449 -10.50 3.83 -12.19
C THR A 449 -9.27 4.54 -11.60
N LYS A 450 -8.51 5.28 -12.41
CA LYS A 450 -7.38 6.11 -11.94
C LYS A 450 -7.88 7.27 -11.06
N PRO A 451 -7.27 7.54 -9.89
CA PRO A 451 -6.01 7.00 -9.37
C PRO A 451 -6.15 5.77 -8.45
N VAL A 452 -7.36 5.22 -8.26
CA VAL A 452 -7.55 3.99 -7.46
C VAL A 452 -6.75 2.83 -8.05
N LEU A 453 -6.75 2.72 -9.39
CA LEU A 453 -5.73 2.02 -10.15
C LEU A 453 -4.57 2.99 -10.43
N ASN A 454 -3.35 2.58 -10.12
CA ASN A 454 -2.15 3.40 -10.32
C ASN A 454 -0.94 2.52 -10.71
N LYS A 455 0.21 3.13 -10.94
CA LYS A 455 1.46 2.43 -11.31
C LYS A 455 1.99 1.49 -10.22
N LEU A 456 1.59 1.68 -8.96
CA LEU A 456 1.96 0.79 -7.85
C LEU A 456 1.05 -0.43 -7.75
N THR A 457 -0.12 -0.43 -8.40
CA THR A 457 -1.09 -1.53 -8.30
C THR A 457 -0.52 -2.82 -8.89
N VAL A 458 -0.22 -3.78 -8.01
CA VAL A 458 0.27 -5.11 -8.33
C VAL A 458 -0.89 -6.03 -8.72
N PHE A 459 -1.92 -6.08 -7.87
CA PHE A 459 -3.09 -6.92 -8.08
C PHE A 459 -4.38 -6.31 -7.54
N THR A 460 -5.51 -6.80 -8.04
CA THR A 460 -6.86 -6.51 -7.54
C THR A 460 -7.51 -7.81 -7.09
N THR A 461 -8.11 -7.83 -5.90
CA THR A 461 -8.84 -8.98 -5.37
C THR A 461 -10.31 -8.63 -5.15
N LEU A 462 -11.20 -9.55 -5.50
CA LEU A 462 -12.64 -9.51 -5.26
C LEU A 462 -13.03 -10.73 -4.42
N ILE A 463 -13.82 -10.50 -3.37
CA ILE A 463 -14.19 -11.51 -2.39
C ILE A 463 -15.69 -11.47 -2.15
N ASP A 464 -16.32 -12.64 -2.22
CA ASP A 464 -17.70 -12.91 -1.85
C ASP A 464 -17.68 -14.03 -0.80
N VAL A 465 -17.90 -13.66 0.47
CA VAL A 465 -17.75 -14.57 1.61
C VAL A 465 -18.80 -15.68 1.57
N THR A 466 -20.06 -15.34 1.30
CA THR A 466 -21.20 -16.26 1.38
C THR A 466 -21.27 -17.19 0.16
N LYS A 467 -20.86 -16.72 -1.03
CA LYS A 467 -20.75 -17.59 -2.22
C LYS A 467 -19.42 -18.34 -2.31
N GLY A 468 -18.45 -18.02 -1.45
CA GLY A 468 -17.14 -18.66 -1.48
C GLY A 468 -16.27 -18.26 -2.68
N GLN A 469 -16.59 -17.13 -3.35
CA GLN A 469 -15.85 -16.66 -4.52
C GLN A 469 -14.68 -15.78 -4.08
N PHE A 470 -13.51 -16.04 -4.68
CA PHE A 470 -12.27 -15.33 -4.42
C PHE A 470 -11.49 -15.24 -5.71
N GLU A 471 -11.34 -14.04 -6.25
CA GLU A 471 -10.71 -13.79 -7.53
C GLU A 471 -9.64 -12.73 -7.42
N THR A 472 -8.47 -12.97 -8.02
CA THR A 472 -7.37 -12.00 -8.02
C THR A 472 -6.76 -11.90 -9.41
N TYR A 473 -6.50 -10.67 -9.83
CA TYR A 473 -6.01 -10.34 -11.16
C TYR A 473 -4.78 -9.44 -11.06
N LEU A 474 -3.73 -9.77 -11.80
CA LEU A 474 -2.55 -8.90 -11.93
C LEU A 474 -2.93 -7.66 -12.74
N ARG A 475 -2.43 -6.51 -12.29
CA ARG A 475 -2.80 -5.22 -12.86
C ARG A 475 -1.65 -4.54 -13.56
N ASP A 476 -2.03 -3.69 -14.50
CA ASP A 476 -1.16 -2.70 -15.12
C ASP A 476 -1.87 -1.34 -15.16
N CYS A 477 -1.07 -0.29 -15.23
CA CYS A 477 -1.57 1.06 -15.44
C CYS A 477 -0.82 1.72 -16.61
N PRO A 478 -1.33 1.59 -17.84
CA PRO A 478 -0.73 2.18 -19.03
C PRO A 478 -0.68 3.70 -18.93
N ASP A 479 0.36 4.27 -19.54
CA ASP A 479 0.53 5.71 -19.59
C ASP A 479 -0.54 6.40 -20.43
N PRO A 480 -0.98 7.61 -20.01
CA PRO A 480 -0.55 8.29 -18.78
C PRO A 480 -1.23 7.71 -17.52
N CYS A 481 -0.47 7.44 -16.46
CA CYS A 481 -1.00 7.00 -15.17
C CYS A 481 -0.18 7.52 -14.00
N ILE A 482 -0.84 7.82 -12.88
CA ILE A 482 -0.18 8.34 -11.68
C ILE A 482 0.77 7.30 -11.05
N GLY A 483 1.91 7.77 -10.56
CA GLY A 483 2.96 6.96 -9.97
C GLY A 483 2.65 6.42 -8.57
N TRP A 484 1.57 6.85 -7.91
CA TRP A 484 1.27 6.58 -6.51
C TRP A 484 -0.22 6.51 -6.20
#